data_AF-A0A4Y9NMJ4-F1
#
_entry.id   AF-A0A4Y9NMJ4-F1
#
_cell.length_a   1.000
_cell.length_b   1.000
_cell.length_c   1.000
_cell.angle_alpha   90.00
_cell.angle_beta   90.00
_cell.angle_gamma   90.00
#
_symmetry.space_group_name_H-M   'P 1'
#
loop_
_entity.id
_entity.type
_entity.pdbx_description
1 polymer ?
#
loop_
_entity_poly.entity_id
_entity_poly.type
_entity_poly.pdbx_seq_one_letter_code
_entity_poly.pdbx_strand_id
1 'polypeptide(L)'
;AQAPRAAGWAAAVGEALLAGPLEVAISGPAGPERDQLATAARASASPGAVVVVGEPDAPGVPLLAGRPLVAGRAAAYVCRGFVCSAPVTDVSALGAAMHAS
;
A
#
# COMPACT_ATOMS: atom_id res chain seq x y z
N ALA A 1 -19.45 35.55 11.38
CA ALA A 1 -18.65 34.53 12.10
C ALA A 1 -18.25 33.45 11.10
N GLN A 2 -16.95 33.26 10.89
CA GLN A 2 -16.41 32.33 9.90
C GLN A 2 -16.36 30.92 10.52
N ALA A 3 -17.06 29.95 9.91
CA ALA A 3 -17.14 28.59 10.44
C ALA A 3 -15.73 27.96 10.56
N PRO A 4 -15.42 27.25 11.66
CA PRO A 4 -14.10 26.68 11.89
C PRO A 4 -13.87 25.49 10.96
N ARG A 5 -12.93 25.65 10.01
CA ARG A 5 -12.46 24.59 9.09
C ARG A 5 -11.81 23.39 9.81
N ALA A 6 -11.52 23.54 11.10
CA ALA A 6 -10.84 22.54 11.93
C ALA A 6 -11.71 21.30 12.24
N ALA A 7 -13.04 21.45 12.28
CA ALA A 7 -13.93 20.33 12.62
C ALA A 7 -13.89 19.21 11.55
N GLY A 8 -13.73 19.55 10.28
CA GLY A 8 -13.64 18.57 9.19
C GLY A 8 -12.36 17.74 9.22
N TRP A 9 -11.22 18.36 9.58
CA TRP A 9 -9.93 17.66 9.72
C TRP A 9 -9.92 16.70 10.90
N ALA A 10 -10.56 17.07 12.01
CA ALA A 10 -10.64 16.19 13.18
C ALA A 10 -11.42 14.90 12.88
N ALA A 11 -12.50 14.99 12.10
CA ALA A 11 -13.26 13.81 11.65
C ALA A 11 -12.43 12.92 10.70
N ALA A 12 -11.74 13.52 9.72
CA ALA A 12 -10.90 12.77 8.78
C ALA A 12 -9.72 12.03 9.46
N VAL A 13 -9.11 12.64 10.49
CA VAL A 13 -8.07 11.99 11.30
C VAL A 13 -8.67 10.85 12.13
N GLY A 14 -9.87 11.01 12.67
CA GLY A 14 -10.59 9.97 13.41
C GLY A 14 -10.92 8.75 12.56
N GLU A 15 -11.42 8.96 11.34
CA GLU A 15 -11.70 7.88 10.38
C GLU A 15 -10.42 7.16 9.92
N ALA A 16 -9.33 7.90 9.69
CA ALA A 16 -8.02 7.31 9.36
C ALA A 16 -7.44 6.46 10.50
N LEU A 17 -7.65 6.86 11.75
CA LEU A 17 -7.28 6.07 12.93
C LEU A 17 -8.13 4.79 13.08
N LEU A 18 -9.40 4.83 12.68
CA LEU A 18 -10.30 3.69 12.72
C LEU A 18 -10.05 2.67 11.60
N ALA A 19 -9.67 3.11 10.40
CA ALA A 19 -9.34 2.23 9.27
C ALA A 19 -7.93 1.61 9.34
N GLY A 20 -7.03 2.23 10.12
CA GLY A 20 -5.61 1.88 10.16
C GLY A 20 -4.85 2.32 8.91
N PRO A 21 -3.51 2.36 8.97
CA PRO A 21 -2.69 2.74 7.82
C PRO A 21 -2.85 1.74 6.68
N LEU A 22 -2.68 2.22 5.44
CA LEU A 22 -2.56 1.37 4.27
C LEU A 22 -1.28 0.54 4.38
N GLU A 23 -1.36 -0.78 4.25
CA GLU A 23 -0.19 -1.66 4.23
C GLU A 23 0.08 -2.12 2.80
N VAL A 24 1.27 -1.86 2.28
CA VAL A 24 1.67 -2.21 0.93
C VAL A 24 2.83 -3.19 0.96
N ALA A 25 2.60 -4.40 0.49
CA ALA A 25 3.64 -5.42 0.30
C ALA A 25 4.03 -5.48 -1.17
N ILE A 26 5.30 -5.30 -1.48
CA ILE A 26 5.83 -5.42 -2.84
C ILE A 26 6.73 -6.64 -2.86
N SER A 27 6.23 -7.68 -3.51
CA SER A 27 6.81 -9.01 -3.51
C SER A 27 7.43 -9.33 -4.87
N GLY A 28 8.66 -9.82 -4.85
CA GLY A 28 9.35 -10.33 -6.04
C GLY A 28 10.87 -10.16 -5.99
N PRO A 29 11.57 -10.72 -6.99
CA PRO A 29 13.01 -10.63 -7.08
C PRO A 29 13.51 -9.19 -7.19
N ALA A 30 14.73 -8.96 -6.74
CA ALA A 30 15.40 -7.69 -6.99
C ALA A 30 15.51 -7.40 -8.48
N GLY A 31 15.10 -6.19 -8.88
CA GLY A 31 15.07 -5.81 -10.28
C GLY A 31 14.17 -4.60 -10.55
N PRO A 32 14.22 -4.10 -11.80
CA PRO A 32 13.59 -2.84 -12.18
C PRO A 32 12.07 -2.83 -11.96
N GLU A 33 11.38 -3.95 -12.19
CA GLU A 33 9.92 -4.02 -11.99
C GLU A 33 9.53 -3.80 -10.52
N ARG A 34 10.21 -4.50 -9.61
CA ARG A 34 9.99 -4.36 -8.16
C ARG A 34 10.32 -2.95 -7.69
N ASP A 35 11.44 -2.42 -8.17
CA ASP A 35 11.95 -1.13 -7.72
C ASP A 35 11.06 0.03 -8.23
N GLN A 36 10.45 -0.10 -9.41
CA GLN A 36 9.44 0.83 -9.92
C GLN A 36 8.18 0.85 -9.05
N LEU A 37 7.64 -0.33 -8.70
CA LEU A 37 6.50 -0.43 -7.79
C LEU A 37 6.84 0.16 -6.41
N ALA A 38 8.05 -0.11 -5.90
CA ALA A 38 8.51 0.40 -4.60
C ALA A 38 8.65 1.91 -4.59
N THR A 39 9.16 2.48 -5.69
CA THR A 39 9.26 3.94 -5.85
C THR A 39 7.87 4.56 -5.89
N ALA A 40 6.94 3.99 -6.66
CA ALA A 40 5.57 4.48 -6.76
C ALA A 40 4.81 4.41 -5.42
N ALA A 41 4.90 3.30 -4.70
CA ALA A 41 4.26 3.14 -3.39
C ALA A 41 4.75 4.17 -2.38
N ARG A 42 6.07 4.43 -2.34
CA ARG A 42 6.68 5.42 -1.44
C ARG A 42 6.35 6.87 -1.83
N ALA A 43 6.09 7.12 -3.11
CA ALA A 43 5.70 8.43 -3.62
C ALA A 43 4.19 8.72 -3.49
N SER A 44 3.39 7.74 -3.06
CA SER A 44 1.94 7.91 -2.86
C SER A 44 1.62 8.98 -1.82
N ALA A 45 0.54 9.71 -2.06
CA ALA A 45 0.02 10.72 -1.14
C ALA A 45 -0.75 10.12 0.06
N SER A 46 -0.85 8.79 0.17
CA SER A 46 -1.57 8.10 1.26
C SER A 46 -0.87 8.30 2.61
N PRO A 47 -1.39 9.14 3.52
CA PRO A 47 -0.70 9.44 4.77
C PRO A 47 -0.65 8.20 5.67
N GLY A 48 0.52 7.95 6.27
CA GLY A 48 0.73 6.84 7.20
C GLY A 48 0.87 5.45 6.54
N ALA A 49 0.90 5.35 5.21
CA ALA A 49 1.08 4.07 4.52
C ALA A 49 2.41 3.40 4.90
N VAL A 50 2.35 2.10 5.18
CA VAL A 50 3.52 1.24 5.44
C VAL A 50 3.88 0.52 4.15
N VAL A 51 5.12 0.64 3.69
CA VAL A 51 5.59 -0.03 2.47
C VAL A 51 6.72 -1.00 2.81
N VAL A 52 6.50 -2.28 2.53
CA VAL A 52 7.49 -3.35 2.68
C VAL A 52 7.82 -3.93 1.31
N VAL A 53 9.11 -4.17 1.07
CA VAL A 53 9.62 -4.68 -0.21
C VAL A 53 10.53 -5.86 0.06
N GLY A 54 10.36 -6.96 -0.65
CA GLY A 54 11.23 -8.12 -0.51
C GLY A 54 10.81 -9.31 -1.36
N GLU A 55 11.50 -10.43 -1.13
CA GLU A 55 11.12 -11.70 -1.74
C GLU A 55 9.80 -12.22 -1.14
N PRO A 56 9.03 -13.03 -1.90
CA PRO A 56 7.89 -13.76 -1.35
C PRO A 56 8.29 -14.56 -0.11
N ASP A 57 7.45 -14.54 0.92
CA ASP A 57 7.64 -15.33 2.14
C ASP A 57 8.98 -15.05 2.87
N ALA A 58 9.53 -13.85 2.69
CA ALA A 58 10.78 -13.46 3.34
C ALA A 58 10.70 -13.68 4.87
N PRO A 59 11.68 -14.40 5.46
CA PRO A 59 11.63 -14.79 6.86
C PRO A 59 11.65 -13.55 7.78
N GLY A 60 10.79 -13.57 8.79
CA GLY A 60 10.65 -12.44 9.72
C GLY A 60 9.86 -11.26 9.19
N VAL A 61 9.25 -11.35 8.00
CA VAL A 61 8.45 -10.29 7.39
C VAL A 61 7.01 -10.75 7.12
N PRO A 62 6.11 -10.69 8.12
CA PRO A 62 4.73 -11.18 7.98
C PRO A 62 3.95 -10.58 6.81
N LEU A 63 4.24 -9.32 6.45
CA LEU A 63 3.54 -8.64 5.35
C LEU A 63 3.84 -9.26 3.96
N LEU A 64 4.95 -10.00 3.82
CA LEU A 64 5.33 -10.71 2.60
C LEU A 64 4.87 -12.18 2.59
N ALA A 65 4.29 -12.68 3.67
CA ALA A 65 3.82 -14.06 3.77
C ALA A 65 2.60 -14.32 2.87
N GLY A 66 2.64 -15.36 2.05
CA GLY A 66 1.58 -15.71 1.11
C GLY A 66 1.37 -14.64 0.05
N ARG A 67 2.43 -13.96 -0.37
CA ARG A 67 2.42 -12.91 -1.40
C ARG A 67 3.29 -13.35 -2.58
N PRO A 68 2.82 -14.28 -3.42
CA PRO A 68 3.60 -14.78 -4.55
C PRO A 68 3.77 -13.73 -5.66
N LEU A 69 4.50 -14.09 -6.70
CA LEU A 69 4.54 -13.30 -7.93
C LEU A 69 3.20 -13.44 -8.68
N VAL A 70 2.87 -12.47 -9.53
CA VAL A 70 1.72 -12.55 -10.44
C VAL A 70 2.25 -12.76 -11.84
N ALA A 71 1.90 -13.89 -12.46
CA ALA A 71 2.40 -14.29 -13.78
C ALA A 71 3.94 -14.20 -13.92
N GLY A 72 4.66 -14.54 -12.85
CA GLY A 72 6.13 -14.49 -12.82
C GLY A 72 6.73 -13.08 -12.67
N ARG A 73 5.90 -12.06 -12.41
CA ARG A 73 6.32 -10.66 -12.23
C ARG A 73 6.21 -10.21 -10.79
N ALA A 74 6.97 -9.17 -10.44
CA ALA A 74 6.84 -8.50 -9.15
C ALA A 74 5.41 -7.95 -8.98
N ALA A 75 4.86 -8.07 -7.78
CA ALA A 75 3.47 -7.74 -7.49
C ALA A 75 3.36 -6.86 -6.25
N ALA A 76 2.47 -5.88 -6.29
CA ALA A 76 2.10 -5.05 -5.17
C ALA A 76 0.74 -5.49 -4.61
N TYR A 77 0.70 -5.66 -3.30
CA TYR A 77 -0.46 -6.03 -2.51
C TYR A 77 -0.82 -4.88 -1.60
N VAL A 78 -2.00 -4.30 -1.80
CA VAL A 78 -2.49 -3.15 -1.03
C VAL A 78 -3.56 -3.65 -0.07
N CYS A 79 -3.29 -3.53 1.23
CA CYS A 79 -4.10 -4.10 2.29
C CYS A 79 -4.61 -3.02 3.26
N ARG A 80 -5.83 -3.20 3.76
CA ARG A 80 -6.46 -2.40 4.84
C ARG A 80 -7.13 -3.35 5.81
N GLY A 81 -6.83 -3.22 7.11
CA GLY A 81 -7.49 -4.01 8.15
C GLY A 81 -7.55 -5.52 7.85
N PHE A 82 -6.41 -6.12 7.48
CA PHE A 82 -6.24 -7.54 7.12
C PHE A 82 -6.84 -7.99 5.78
N VAL A 83 -7.47 -7.11 5.01
CA VAL A 83 -8.02 -7.43 3.68
C VAL A 83 -7.17 -6.77 2.61
N CYS A 84 -6.75 -7.55 1.60
CA CYS A 84 -5.99 -7.03 0.47
C CYS A 84 -6.86 -7.00 -0.80
N SER A 85 -6.67 -5.97 -1.62
CA SER A 85 -7.18 -5.94 -3.00
C SER A 85 -6.46 -6.97 -3.88
N ALA A 86 -6.99 -7.20 -5.08
CA ALA A 86 -6.29 -8.00 -6.08
C ALA A 86 -4.88 -7.41 -6.35
N PRO A 87 -3.84 -8.26 -6.44
CA PRO A 87 -2.48 -7.77 -6.64
C PRO A 87 -2.30 -7.16 -8.03
N VAL A 88 -1.44 -6.16 -8.12
CA VAL A 88 -1.15 -5.42 -9.35
C VAL A 88 0.35 -5.44 -9.66
N THR A 89 0.69 -5.41 -10.95
CA THR A 89 2.09 -5.55 -11.43
C THR A 89 2.59 -4.32 -12.20
N ASP A 90 1.84 -3.21 -12.14
CA ASP A 90 2.14 -1.95 -12.83
C ASP A 90 1.88 -0.76 -11.90
N VAL A 91 2.64 0.31 -12.11
CA VAL A 91 2.61 1.54 -11.32
C VAL A 91 1.26 2.26 -11.42
N SER A 92 0.62 2.27 -12.59
CA SER A 92 -0.67 2.94 -12.78
C SER A 92 -1.76 2.26 -11.96
N ALA A 93 -1.87 0.94 -12.06
CA ALA A 93 -2.81 0.13 -11.28
C ALA A 93 -2.53 0.22 -9.77
N LEU A 94 -1.25 0.25 -9.36
CA LEU A 94 -0.87 0.49 -7.97
C LEU A 94 -1.35 1.85 -7.47
N GLY A 95 -1.11 2.91 -8.24
CA GLY A 95 -1.63 4.23 -7.93
C GLY A 95 -3.15 4.22 -7.73
N ALA A 96 -3.91 3.58 -8.62
CA ALA A 96 -5.36 3.47 -8.48
C ALA A 96 -5.77 2.72 -7.21
N ALA A 97 -5.13 1.58 -6.91
CA ALA A 97 -5.42 0.77 -5.73
C ALA A 97 -5.15 1.48 -4.40
N MET A 98 -4.14 2.37 -4.36
CA MET A 98 -3.81 3.15 -3.16
C MET A 98 -4.79 4.31 -2.90
N HIS A 99 -5.47 4.82 -3.94
CA HIS A 99 -6.43 5.93 -3.82
C HIS A 99 -7.88 5.48 -3.65
N ALA A 100 -8.20 4.22 -3.99
CA ALA A 100 -9.54 3.67 -3.79
C ALA A 100 -9.92 3.73 -2.30
N SER A 101 -10.87 4.60 -1.98
CA SER A 101 -11.44 4.85 -0.66
C SER A 101 -12.94 4.55 -0.70
#